data_AF-A0A453D3E7-F1
#
_entry.id   AF-A0A453D3E7-F1
#
_cell.length_a   1.000
_cell.length_b   1.000
_cell.length_c   1.000
_cell.angle_alpha   90.00
_cell.angle_beta   90.00
_cell.angle_gamma   90.00
#
_symmetry.space_group_name_H-M   'P 1'
#
loop_
_entity.id
_entity.type
_entity.pdbx_description
1 polymer ?
#
loop_
_entity_poly.entity_id
_entity_poly.type
_entity_poly.pdbx_seq_one_letter_code
_entity_poly.pdbx_strand_id
1 'polypeptide(L)'
;DPPTKDVYKPGVRKEYGNHVALMVMEDSSLGFACVEGSSLHLWSRKVNAQGDAGWVHCRAILLESVIPVASSDDKPFVVGCAEGVGVIFVSTGAGLFTIKLDSGLVKKVAESGVYFSVLPYMSFYTPDRGRFPSLAEITDV
;
A
#
# COMPACT_ATOMS: atom_id res chain seq x y z
N ASP A 1 -27.44 -11.97 23.42
CA ASP A 1 -26.13 -12.12 22.77
C ASP A 1 -25.80 -10.93 21.89
N PRO A 2 -24.65 -10.28 22.06
CA PRO A 2 -24.15 -9.35 21.05
C PRO A 2 -23.55 -10.16 19.88
N PRO A 3 -23.56 -9.63 18.65
CA PRO A 3 -23.06 -10.36 17.50
C PRO A 3 -21.55 -10.53 17.62
N THR A 4 -21.11 -11.77 17.42
CA THR A 4 -19.72 -12.20 17.37
C THR A 4 -18.96 -11.31 16.38
N LYS A 5 -18.00 -10.53 16.88
CA LYS A 5 -17.01 -9.87 16.03
C LYS A 5 -16.29 -10.96 15.25
N ASP A 6 -16.37 -10.92 13.92
CA ASP A 6 -15.58 -11.77 13.04
C ASP A 6 -14.10 -11.42 13.20
N VAL A 7 -13.50 -11.96 14.26
CA VAL A 7 -12.06 -11.98 14.46
C VAL A 7 -11.53 -12.98 13.46
N TYR A 8 -10.90 -12.49 12.40
CA TYR A 8 -10.15 -13.32 11.47
C TYR A 8 -9.21 -14.25 12.25
N LYS A 9 -9.50 -15.56 12.20
CA LYS A 9 -8.62 -16.60 12.73
C LYS A 9 -7.82 -17.16 11.56
N PRO A 10 -6.49 -16.97 11.51
CA PRO A 10 -5.70 -17.54 10.44
C PRO A 10 -5.68 -19.07 10.61
N GLY A 11 -6.47 -19.76 9.78
CA GLY A 11 -6.34 -21.19 9.58
C GLY A 11 -5.00 -21.46 8.89
N VAL A 12 -4.24 -22.42 9.42
CA VAL A 12 -2.93 -22.84 8.93
C VAL A 12 -2.99 -23.14 7.43
N ARG A 13 -2.54 -22.18 6.63
CA ARG A 13 -2.20 -22.34 5.21
C ARG A 13 -0.69 -22.14 5.11
N LYS A 14 -0.01 -22.99 4.35
CA LYS A 14 1.45 -22.94 4.13
C LYS A 14 1.88 -21.48 3.93
N GLU A 15 2.78 -21.00 4.78
CA GLU A 15 3.22 -19.60 4.83
C GLU A 15 4.01 -19.25 3.55
N TYR A 16 3.29 -18.79 2.53
CA TYR A 16 3.84 -17.78 1.64
C TYR A 16 3.79 -16.48 2.44
N GLY A 17 4.92 -15.77 2.54
CA GLY A 17 5.01 -14.55 3.36
C GLY A 17 3.80 -13.64 3.14
N ASN A 18 3.22 -13.13 4.22
CA ASN A 18 2.07 -12.24 4.15
C ASN A 18 2.49 -10.97 3.40
N HIS A 19 2.23 -10.95 2.10
CA HIS A 19 2.55 -9.86 1.20
C HIS A 19 1.57 -8.71 1.40
N VAL A 20 1.99 -7.78 2.24
CA VAL A 20 1.21 -6.60 2.65
C VAL A 20 2.03 -5.34 2.36
N ALA A 21 1.37 -4.29 1.87
CA ALA A 21 1.92 -2.95 1.86
C ALA A 21 1.19 -2.09 2.90
N LEU A 22 1.94 -1.51 3.85
CA LEU A 22 1.43 -0.43 4.69
C LEU A 22 1.34 0.85 3.86
N MET A 23 0.30 1.64 4.05
CA MET A 23 0.07 2.86 3.30
C MET A 23 -0.64 3.91 4.16
N VAL A 24 -0.59 5.15 3.71
CA VAL A 24 -1.43 6.23 4.25
C VAL A 24 -2.73 6.29 3.45
N MET A 25 -3.86 6.32 4.15
CA MET A 25 -5.19 6.41 3.55
C MET A 25 -5.57 7.87 3.24
N GLU A 26 -6.64 8.09 2.47
CA GLU A 26 -7.14 9.44 2.13
C GLU A 26 -7.48 10.29 3.36
N ASP A 27 -7.95 9.66 4.44
CA ASP A 27 -8.24 10.29 5.73
C ASP A 27 -6.99 10.42 6.64
N SER A 28 -5.79 10.24 6.08
CA SER A 28 -4.50 10.20 6.79
C SER A 28 -4.37 9.08 7.83
N SER A 29 -5.29 8.11 7.88
CA SER A 29 -5.15 6.93 8.74
C SER A 29 -4.09 5.96 8.22
N LEU A 30 -3.54 5.15 9.13
CA LEU A 30 -2.72 4.02 8.75
C LEU A 30 -3.59 2.96 8.07
N GLY A 31 -3.24 2.57 6.85
CA GLY A 31 -3.88 1.50 6.13
C GLY A 31 -2.91 0.40 5.71
N PHE A 32 -3.47 -0.70 5.21
CA PHE A 32 -2.69 -1.70 4.51
C PHE A 32 -3.46 -2.31 3.35
N ALA A 33 -2.71 -2.81 2.38
CA ALA A 33 -3.22 -3.52 1.21
C ALA A 33 -2.68 -4.96 1.20
N CYS A 34 -3.54 -5.93 0.93
CA CYS A 34 -3.16 -7.33 0.76
C CYS A 34 -3.99 -7.98 -0.35
N VAL A 35 -3.48 -9.06 -0.93
CA VAL A 35 -4.25 -9.88 -1.87
C VAL A 35 -4.79 -11.12 -1.15
N GLU A 36 -6.08 -11.37 -1.33
CA GLU A 36 -6.73 -12.63 -0.97
C GLU A 36 -7.45 -13.19 -2.20
N GLY A 37 -7.05 -14.40 -2.62
CA GLY A 37 -7.53 -14.96 -3.89
C GLY A 37 -7.16 -14.08 -5.08
N SER A 38 -8.18 -13.55 -5.76
CA SER A 38 -8.04 -12.64 -6.92
C SER A 38 -8.43 -11.19 -6.58
N SER A 39 -8.51 -10.83 -5.30
CA SER A 39 -8.94 -9.48 -4.88
C SER A 39 -7.87 -8.76 -4.07
N LEU A 40 -7.66 -7.49 -4.37
CA LEU A 40 -6.88 -6.57 -3.56
C LEU A 40 -7.80 -5.94 -2.50
N HIS A 41 -7.54 -6.25 -1.23
CA HIS A 41 -8.29 -5.71 -0.09
C HIS A 41 -7.53 -4.55 0.54
N LEU A 42 -8.23 -3.45 0.79
CA LEU A 42 -7.70 -2.32 1.55
C LEU A 42 -8.34 -2.26 2.92
N TRP A 43 -7.51 -2.01 3.93
CA TRP A 43 -7.89 -1.91 5.31
C TRP A 43 -7.39 -0.59 5.89
N SER A 44 -8.15 0.00 6.81
CA SER A 44 -7.78 1.20 7.56
C SER A 44 -7.81 0.89 9.05
N ARG A 45 -6.86 1.45 9.79
CA ARG A 45 -6.82 1.39 11.24
C ARG A 45 -7.70 2.50 11.80
N LYS A 46 -8.72 2.12 12.57
CA LYS A 46 -9.63 3.04 13.25
C LYS A 46 -9.55 2.88 14.76
N VAL A 47 -9.74 3.98 15.48
CA VAL A 47 -9.80 4.01 16.95
C VAL A 47 -11.24 4.26 17.37
N ASN A 48 -11.78 3.44 18.27
CA ASN A 48 -13.13 3.62 18.80
C ASN A 48 -13.16 4.70 19.91
N ALA A 49 -14.35 5.04 20.39
CA ALA A 49 -14.52 6.04 21.45
C ALA A 49 -13.86 5.64 22.79
N GLN A 50 -13.60 4.36 23.00
CA GLN A 50 -12.94 3.81 24.18
C GLN A 50 -11.40 3.82 24.06
N GLY A 51 -10.86 4.21 22.90
CA GLY A 51 -9.42 4.25 22.63
C GLY A 51 -8.84 2.95 22.05
N ASP A 52 -9.66 1.93 21.78
CA ASP A 52 -9.18 0.69 21.16
C ASP A 52 -8.99 0.88 19.65
N ALA A 53 -7.84 0.42 19.15
CA ALA A 53 -7.53 0.45 17.72
C ALA A 53 -7.81 -0.91 17.06
N GLY A 54 -8.52 -0.89 15.92
CA GLY A 54 -8.81 -2.08 15.11
C GLY A 54 -8.70 -1.83 13.62
N TRP A 55 -8.62 -2.91 12.84
CA TRP A 55 -8.63 -2.86 11.38
C TRP A 55 -10.06 -2.96 10.86
N VAL A 56 -10.40 -2.09 9.91
CA VAL A 56 -11.70 -2.06 9.23
C VAL A 56 -11.48 -2.22 7.74
N HIS A 57 -12.18 -3.18 7.14
CA HIS A 57 -12.16 -3.39 5.70
C HIS A 57 -12.80 -2.17 5.02
N CYS A 58 -12.07 -1.56 4.09
CA CYS A 58 -12.50 -0.34 3.41
C CYS A 58 -13.15 -0.66 2.07
N ARG A 59 -12.45 -1.44 1.25
CA ARG A 59 -12.89 -1.80 -0.10
C ARG A 59 -12.08 -2.99 -0.63
N ALA A 60 -12.63 -3.65 -1.64
CA ALA A 60 -11.96 -4.69 -2.41
C ALA A 60 -11.96 -4.33 -3.90
N ILE A 61 -10.87 -4.64 -4.59
CA ILE A 61 -10.72 -4.46 -6.04
C ILE A 61 -10.46 -5.84 -6.64
N LEU A 62 -11.34 -6.27 -7.55
CA LEU A 62 -11.17 -7.53 -8.25
C LEU A 62 -10.02 -7.40 -9.26
N LEU A 63 -8.95 -8.19 -9.09
CA LEU A 63 -7.74 -8.09 -9.92
C LEU A 63 -7.92 -8.75 -11.28
N GLU A 64 -8.68 -9.85 -11.37
CA GLU A 64 -8.95 -10.54 -12.63
C GLU A 64 -9.69 -9.68 -13.68
N SER A 65 -10.40 -8.64 -13.24
CA SER A 65 -11.08 -7.70 -14.16
C SER A 65 -10.17 -6.59 -14.68
N VAL A 66 -8.99 -6.37 -14.06
CA VAL A 66 -8.11 -5.23 -14.35
C VAL A 66 -6.67 -5.60 -14.69
N ILE A 67 -6.22 -6.81 -14.35
CA ILE A 67 -4.90 -7.34 -14.67
C ILE A 67 -5.04 -8.63 -15.50
N PRO A 68 -4.35 -8.75 -16.65
CA PRO A 68 -4.27 -10.00 -17.37
C PRO A 68 -3.57 -11.06 -16.52
N VAL A 69 -4.27 -12.14 -16.19
CA VAL A 69 -3.70 -13.29 -15.48
C VAL A 69 -3.02 -14.20 -16.51
N ALA A 70 -1.71 -14.42 -16.38
CA ALA A 70 -0.94 -15.26 -17.30
C ALA A 70 -1.21 -16.77 -17.10
N SER A 71 -1.49 -17.20 -15.86
CA SER A 71 -1.75 -18.59 -15.49
C SER A 71 -2.60 -18.66 -14.21
N SER A 72 -3.42 -19.71 -14.03
CA SER A 72 -4.21 -19.90 -12.80
C SER A 72 -3.37 -20.22 -11.56
N ASP A 73 -2.11 -20.60 -11.76
CA ASP A 73 -1.20 -21.00 -10.69
C ASP A 73 -0.40 -19.81 -10.12
N ASP A 74 -0.24 -18.73 -10.90
CA ASP A 74 0.44 -17.52 -10.48
C ASP A 74 -0.50 -16.59 -9.71
N LYS A 75 -0.50 -16.73 -8.38
CA LYS A 75 -1.29 -15.88 -7.50
C LYS A 75 -0.71 -14.47 -7.42
N PRO A 76 -1.52 -13.42 -7.64
CA PRO A 76 -1.06 -12.05 -7.45
C PRO A 76 -0.73 -11.78 -5.98
N PHE A 77 0.26 -10.93 -5.73
CA PHE A 77 0.57 -10.46 -4.37
C PHE A 77 1.10 -9.03 -4.36
N VAL A 78 0.89 -8.34 -3.25
CA VAL A 78 1.32 -6.94 -3.07
C VAL A 78 2.82 -6.90 -2.80
N VAL A 79 3.55 -6.00 -3.48
CA VAL A 79 5.00 -5.86 -3.33
C VAL A 79 5.43 -4.48 -2.86
N GLY A 80 4.51 -3.53 -2.75
CA GLY A 80 4.81 -2.21 -2.21
C GLY A 80 3.73 -1.19 -2.49
N CYS A 81 3.95 0.03 -2.00
CA CYS A 81 3.14 1.20 -2.29
C CYS A 81 4.04 2.41 -2.52
N ALA A 82 3.53 3.42 -3.23
CA ALA A 82 4.13 4.74 -3.28
C ALA A 82 3.40 5.68 -2.30
N GLU A 83 4.14 6.20 -1.32
CA GLU A 83 3.62 7.13 -0.32
C GLU A 83 3.09 8.42 -0.98
N GLY A 84 1.96 8.93 -0.47
CA GLY A 84 1.39 10.22 -0.87
C GLY A 84 0.69 10.26 -2.24
N VAL A 85 0.81 9.22 -3.07
CA VAL A 85 0.20 9.19 -4.42
C VAL A 85 -0.86 8.11 -4.61
N GLY A 86 -1.10 7.29 -3.58
CA GLY A 86 -2.15 6.27 -3.59
C GLY A 86 -1.94 5.21 -4.67
N VAL A 87 -0.71 4.73 -4.85
CA VAL A 87 -0.37 3.67 -5.83
C VAL A 87 0.08 2.41 -5.09
N ILE A 88 -0.50 1.27 -5.47
CA ILE A 88 -0.10 -0.06 -5.02
C ILE A 88 0.60 -0.81 -6.16
N PHE A 89 1.65 -1.54 -5.82
CA PHE A 89 2.36 -2.43 -6.73
C PHE A 89 1.95 -3.88 -6.48
N VAL A 90 1.54 -4.56 -7.56
CA VAL A 90 1.10 -5.96 -7.53
C VAL A 90 1.95 -6.75 -8.51
N SER A 91 2.60 -7.80 -8.01
CA SER A 91 3.33 -8.77 -8.83
C SER A 91 2.39 -9.88 -9.24
N THR A 92 2.41 -10.25 -10.52
CA THR A 92 1.66 -11.38 -11.08
C THR A 92 2.55 -12.18 -12.03
N GLY A 93 2.09 -13.34 -12.49
CA GLY A 93 2.79 -14.12 -13.52
C GLY A 93 2.97 -13.36 -14.85
N ALA A 94 2.14 -12.35 -15.12
CA ALA A 94 2.24 -11.52 -16.32
C ALA A 94 3.24 -10.35 -16.19
N GLY A 95 3.69 -10.06 -14.97
CA GLY A 95 4.64 -8.98 -14.66
C GLY A 95 4.21 -8.11 -13.48
N LEU A 96 4.82 -6.94 -13.39
CA LEU A 96 4.58 -5.98 -12.32
C LEU A 96 3.58 -4.92 -12.77
N PHE A 97 2.56 -4.69 -11.96
CA PHE A 97 1.50 -3.73 -12.23
C PHE A 97 1.42 -2.67 -11.12
N THR A 98 1.05 -1.46 -11.53
CA THR A 98 0.63 -0.39 -10.63
C THR A 98 -0.88 -0.28 -10.67
N ILE A 99 -1.49 -0.03 -9.51
CA ILE A 99 -2.93 0.25 -9.37
C ILE A 99 -3.05 1.59 -8.64
N LYS A 100 -3.60 2.59 -9.31
CA LYS A 100 -3.91 3.89 -8.70
C LYS A 100 -5.26 3.80 -7.99
N LEU A 101 -5.26 4.07 -6.68
CA LEU A 101 -6.38 3.77 -5.80
C LEU A 101 -7.59 4.70 -6.03
N ASP A 102 -7.38 5.95 -6.40
CA ASP A 102 -8.46 6.92 -6.63
C ASP A 102 -9.29 6.62 -7.88
N SER A 103 -8.64 6.12 -8.93
CA SER A 103 -9.17 6.00 -10.29
C SER A 103 -9.32 4.55 -10.74
N GLY A 104 -8.73 3.61 -10.01
CA GLY A 104 -8.63 2.20 -10.43
C GLY A 104 -7.71 1.99 -11.64
N LEU A 105 -6.95 3.01 -12.06
CA LEU A 105 -6.08 2.91 -13.23
C LEU A 105 -5.01 1.86 -13.00
N VAL A 106 -4.93 0.90 -13.93
CA VAL A 106 -3.93 -0.15 -13.92
C VAL A 106 -2.91 0.05 -15.03
N LYS A 107 -1.62 -0.04 -14.71
CA LYS A 107 -0.53 0.05 -15.69
C LYS A 107 0.53 -1.01 -15.40
N LYS A 108 0.90 -1.78 -16.42
CA LYS A 108 2.08 -2.67 -16.39
C LYS A 108 3.35 -1.82 -16.41
N VAL A 109 4.27 -2.09 -15.49
CA VAL A 109 5.53 -1.35 -15.32
C VAL A 109 6.76 -2.23 -15.45
N ALA A 110 6.60 -3.55 -15.40
CA ALA A 110 7.67 -4.49 -15.75
C ALA A 110 7.10 -5.79 -16.31
N GLU A 111 7.91 -6.51 -17.09
CA GLU A 111 7.59 -7.83 -17.64
C GLU A 111 7.53 -8.92 -16.56
N SER A 112 7.18 -10.14 -16.96
CA SER A 112 7.17 -11.30 -16.05
C SER A 112 8.53 -11.47 -15.38
N GLY A 113 8.52 -11.68 -14.07
CA GLY A 113 9.71 -11.74 -13.24
C GLY A 113 9.37 -11.91 -11.77
N VAL A 114 10.41 -12.08 -10.94
CA VAL A 114 10.24 -12.24 -9.50
C VAL A 114 10.46 -10.90 -8.81
N TYR A 115 9.37 -10.27 -8.39
CA TYR A 115 9.38 -9.01 -7.65
C TYR A 115 8.95 -9.28 -6.21
N PHE A 116 9.87 -9.16 -5.24
CA PHE A 116 9.54 -9.36 -3.83
C PHE A 116 9.17 -8.06 -3.12
N SER A 117 9.80 -6.96 -3.51
CA SER A 117 9.57 -5.63 -2.94
C SER A 117 9.80 -4.56 -3.98
N VAL A 118 8.97 -3.51 -3.94
CA VAL A 118 9.15 -2.28 -4.71
C VAL A 118 9.21 -1.12 -3.74
N LEU A 119 10.30 -0.34 -3.82
CA LEU A 119 10.53 0.85 -3.02
C LEU A 119 10.62 2.06 -3.97
N PRO A 120 9.50 2.72 -4.26
CA PRO A 120 9.47 3.87 -5.15
C PRO A 120 10.29 5.02 -4.56
N TYR A 121 11.21 5.56 -5.35
CA TYR A 121 11.96 6.75 -4.97
C TYR A 121 11.11 8.02 -5.21
N MET A 122 10.61 8.66 -4.15
CA MET A 122 9.66 9.79 -4.26
C MET A 122 10.30 11.17 -4.08
N SER A 123 11.28 11.33 -3.19
CA SER A 123 11.99 12.59 -2.99
C SER A 123 13.28 12.40 -2.18
N PHE A 124 14.17 13.41 -2.19
CA PHE A 124 15.26 13.52 -1.22
C PHE A 124 14.81 14.40 -0.05
N TYR A 125 15.10 13.96 1.18
CA TYR A 125 15.13 14.89 2.30
C TYR A 125 16.30 15.85 2.10
N THR A 126 15.99 17.07 1.70
CA THR A 126 16.94 18.17 1.71
C THR A 126 16.61 19.00 2.94
N PRO A 127 17.28 18.78 4.09
CA PRO A 127 17.13 19.69 5.21
C PRO A 127 17.52 21.06 4.68
N ASP A 128 16.61 22.00 4.86
CA ASP A 128 16.84 23.42 4.66
C ASP A 128 18.20 23.75 5.28
N ARG A 129 19.17 24.00 4.41
CA ARG A 129 20.47 24.50 4.81
C ARG A 129 20.15 25.82 5.49
N GLY A 130 20.24 25.82 6.82
CA GLY A 130 19.77 26.91 7.67
C GLY A 130 20.08 28.23 7.00
N ARG A 131 19.05 29.06 6.83
CA ARG A 131 19.16 30.42 6.33
C ARG A 131 20.31 31.07 7.09
N PHE A 132 21.49 31.12 6.48
CA PHE A 132 22.52 32.04 6.91
C PHE A 132 21.86 33.41 6.77
N PRO A 133 21.73 34.23 7.83
CA PRO A 133 21.41 35.62 7.63
C PRO A 133 22.43 36.15 6.61
N SER A 134 21.93 36.80 5.56
CA SER A 134 22.80 37.42 4.57
C SER A 134 23.79 38.32 5.29
N LEU A 135 25.04 38.33 4.83
CA LEU A 135 26.12 39.18 5.36
C LEU A 135 25.77 40.68 5.38
N ALA A 136 24.65 41.09 4.75
CA ALA A 136 24.10 42.43 4.78
C ALA A 136 23.42 42.86 6.10
N GLU A 137 23.21 41.95 7.07
CA GLU A 137 22.63 42.30 8.38
C GLU A 137 23.68 42.43 9.52
N ILE A 138 24.98 42.39 9.21
CA ILE A 138 26.06 42.59 10.19
C ILE A 138 26.90 43.81 9.78
N THR A 139 26.28 44.99 9.79
CA THR A 139 26.97 46.28 9.99
C THR A 139 26.01 47.23 10.69
N ASP A 140 25.95 47.13 12.01
CA ASP A 140 25.49 48.21 12.89
C ASP A 140 26.23 48.08 14.23
N VAL A 141 27.46 48.63 14.27
CA VAL A 141 28.11 49.30 15.41
C VAL A 141 29.11 50.30 14.84
#